data_AF-A0AAF0PTE2-F1
#
_entry.id   AF-A0AAF0PTE2-F1
#
_cell.length_a   1.000
_cell.length_b   1.000
_cell.length_c   1.000
_cell.angle_alpha   90.00
_cell.angle_beta   90.00
_cell.angle_gamma   90.00
#
_symmetry.space_group_name_H-M   'P 1'
#
loop_
_entity.id
_entity.type
_entity.pdbx_description
1 polymer ?
#
loop_
_entity_poly.entity_id
_entity_poly.type
_entity_poly.pdbx_seq_one_letter_code
_entity_poly.pdbx_strand_id
1 'polypeptide(L)' 'PVSIIPLEGLGVDESLSYEEVPVEILDRQVKRLRNKQIASMKVLWRNYLVEGATWEAEADMKSRYPHLFPSTSIQA' A
#
# COMPACT_ATOMS: atom_id res chain seq x y z
N PRO A 1 -16.02 10.95 30.54
CA PRO A 1 -16.14 9.48 30.36
C PRO A 1 -15.01 8.96 29.47
N VAL A 2 -14.14 8.12 30.03
CA VAL A 2 -13.07 7.44 29.27
C VAL A 2 -13.65 6.14 28.75
N SER A 3 -13.74 6.00 27.43
CA SER A 3 -14.13 4.74 26.79
C SER A 3 -12.88 3.91 26.56
N ILE A 4 -12.75 2.80 27.28
CA ILE A 4 -11.68 1.81 27.07
C ILE A 4 -12.26 0.73 26.19
N ILE A 5 -11.76 0.64 24.95
CA ILE A 5 -12.19 -0.38 23.99
C ILE A 5 -11.39 -1.67 24.29
N PRO A 6 -12.05 -2.81 24.57
CA PRO A 6 -11.36 -4.08 24.76
C PRO A 6 -10.72 -4.55 23.45
N LEU A 7 -9.40 -4.73 23.45
CA LEU A 7 -8.59 -5.23 22.33
C LEU A 7 -8.65 -6.76 22.21
N GLU A 8 -9.80 -7.39 22.45
CA GLU A 8 -9.94 -8.85 22.56
C GLU A 8 -9.81 -9.61 21.22
N GLY A 9 -9.59 -8.90 20.10
CA GLY A 9 -9.36 -9.49 18.78
C GLY A 9 -8.10 -9.01 18.08
N LEU A 10 -7.31 -8.13 18.70
CA LEU A 10 -6.04 -7.68 18.12
C LEU A 10 -4.96 -8.62 18.66
N GLY A 11 -4.54 -9.59 17.85
CA GLY A 11 -3.26 -10.26 18.07
C GLY A 11 -2.17 -9.21 17.97
N VAL A 12 -1.93 -8.49 19.07
CA VAL A 12 -0.83 -7.55 19.20
C VAL A 12 0.41 -8.42 19.19
N ASP A 13 1.09 -8.45 18.06
CA ASP A 13 2.47 -8.91 18.02
C ASP A 13 3.23 -8.15 19.12
N GLU A 14 4.01 -8.88 19.92
CA GLU A 14 4.76 -8.36 21.07
C GLU A 14 5.70 -7.20 20.68
N SER A 15 5.93 -6.98 19.39
CA SER A 15 6.68 -5.85 18.84
C SER A 15 5.96 -4.49 18.88
N LEU A 16 4.63 -4.43 19.12
CA LEU A 16 3.79 -3.22 18.95
C LEU A 16 3.95 -2.54 17.57
N SER A 17 4.54 -3.24 16.60
CA SER A 17 4.75 -2.71 15.25
C SER A 17 3.54 -3.04 14.38
N TYR A 18 2.97 -2.01 13.76
CA TYR A 18 1.84 -2.15 12.85
C TYR A 18 2.39 -2.48 11.45
N GLU A 19 2.24 -3.72 11.00
CA GLU A 19 2.52 -4.06 9.60
C GLU A 19 1.33 -3.66 8.71
N GLU A 20 1.48 -2.56 7.99
CA GLU A 20 0.57 -2.19 6.90
C GLU A 20 0.92 -3.01 5.66
N VAL A 21 0.00 -3.90 5.24
CA VAL A 21 0.20 -4.75 4.07
C VAL A 21 -0.48 -4.10 2.85
N PRO A 22 0.22 -3.93 1.71
CA PRO A 22 -0.42 -3.42 0.52
C PRO A 22 -1.32 -4.51 -0.07
N VAL A 23 -2.58 -4.17 -0.30
CA VAL A 23 -3.59 -5.10 -0.81
C VAL A 23 -3.72 -5.00 -2.32
N GLU A 24 -3.84 -3.78 -2.82
CA GLU A 24 -4.22 -3.54 -4.20
C GLU A 24 -3.72 -2.18 -4.70
N ILE A 25 -3.43 -2.11 -6.00
CA ILE A 25 -3.17 -0.85 -6.70
C ILE A 25 -4.51 -0.35 -7.25
N LEU A 26 -5.03 0.71 -6.65
CA LEU A 26 -6.34 1.28 -7.01
C LEU A 26 -6.28 2.18 -8.24
N ASP A 27 -5.15 2.88 -8.44
CA ASP A 27 -5.01 3.83 -9.54
C ASP A 27 -3.54 4.10 -9.87
N ARG A 28 -3.27 4.62 -11.06
CA ARG A 28 -1.96 5.06 -11.51
C ARG A 28 -2.06 6.42 -12.18
N GLN A 29 -1.27 7.37 -11.69
CA GLN A 29 -1.14 8.69 -12.30
C GLN A 29 0.29 8.99 -12.72
N VAL A 30 0.45 9.70 -13.83
CA VAL A 30 1.74 10.22 -14.29
C VAL A 30 1.64 11.73 -14.42
N LYS A 31 2.41 12.44 -13.60
CA LYS A 31 2.51 13.90 -13.66
C LYS A 31 3.71 14.30 -14.50
N ARG A 32 3.44 15.00 -15.60
CA ARG A 32 4.47 15.57 -16.48
C ARG A 32 4.85 16.96 -15.98
N LEU A 33 6.09 17.12 -15.56
CA LEU A 33 6.72 18.40 -15.24
C LEU A 33 7.53 18.90 -16.45
N ARG A 34 8.11 20.10 -16.33
CA ARG A 34 8.86 20.75 -17.43
C ARG A 34 10.00 19.90 -18.00
N ASN A 35 10.68 19.11 -17.16
CA ASN A 35 11.88 18.35 -17.52
C ASN A 35 11.81 16.85 -17.12
N LYS A 36 10.74 16.40 -16.46
CA LYS A 36 10.63 15.02 -15.99
C LYS A 36 9.18 14.56 -15.90
N GLN A 37 9.00 13.25 -15.88
CA GLN A 37 7.72 12.61 -15.56
C GLN A 37 7.84 11.91 -14.21
N ILE A 38 6.82 12.06 -13.37
CA ILE A 38 6.73 11.39 -12.07
C ILE A 38 5.51 10.49 -12.11
N ALA A 39 5.73 9.19 -11.93
CA ALA A 39 4.66 8.21 -11.85
C ALA A 39 4.39 7.83 -10.39
N SER A 40 3.13 7.86 -9.99
CA SER A 40 2.65 7.52 -8.66
C SER A 40 1.47 6.56 -8.76
N MET A 41 1.37 5.63 -7.83
CA MET A 41 0.31 4.63 -7.74
C MET A 41 -0.46 4.84 -6.45
N LYS A 42 -1.79 4.79 -6.54
CA LYS A 42 -2.65 4.77 -5.37
C LYS A 42 -2.71 3.34 -4.87
N VAL A 43 -2.23 3.12 -3.66
CA VAL A 43 -2.13 1.79 -3.06
C VAL A 43 -3.09 1.72 -1.90
N LEU A 44 -3.95 0.70 -1.91
CA LEU A 44 -4.78 0.34 -0.79
C LEU A 44 -3.93 -0.46 0.20
N TRP A 45 -3.88 0.00 1.44
CA TRP A 45 -3.23 -0.65 2.56
C TRP A 45 -4.30 -1.20 3.48
N ARG A 46 -4.09 -2.44 3.92
CA ARG A 46 -4.92 -3.04 4.95
C ARG A 46 -4.09 -3.17 6.21
N ASN A 47 -4.62 -2.54 7.26
CA ASN A 47 -4.27 -2.84 8.63
C ASN A 47 -5.42 -3.69 9.24
N TYR A 48 -5.24 -4.22 10.44
CA TYR A 48 -6.21 -5.04 11.16
C TYR A 48 -7.57 -4.34 11.37
N LEU A 49 -7.59 -3.01 11.47
CA LEU A 49 -8.79 -2.24 11.86
C LEU A 49 -9.26 -1.22 10.81
N VAL A 50 -8.39 -0.82 9.88
CA VAL A 50 -8.65 0.29 8.97
C VAL A 50 -8.02 -0.01 7.61
N GLU A 51 -8.77 0.29 6.55
CA GLU A 51 -8.25 0.36 5.19
C GLU A 51 -7.95 1.82 4.84
N GLY A 52 -6.72 2.07 4.37
CA GLY A 52 -6.24 3.39 3.98
C GLY A 52 -5.69 3.37 2.56
N ALA A 53 -5.67 4.52 1.88
CA ALA A 53 -5.07 4.61 0.55
C ALA A 53 -4.06 5.76 0.48
N THR A 54 -2.81 5.45 0.12
CA THR A 54 -1.74 6.44 -0.08
C THR A 54 -1.30 6.48 -1.54
N TRP A 55 -0.57 7.54 -1.91
CA TRP A 55 0.08 7.65 -3.22
C TRP A 55 1.56 7.37 -3.07
N GLU A 56 2.01 6.23 -3.59
CA GLU A 56 3.41 5.82 -3.54
C GLU A 56 4.08 5.97 -4.91
N ALA A 57 5.42 6.05 -4.92
CA ALA A 57 6.17 6.07 -6.16
C ALA A 57 6.07 4.70 -6.86
N GLU A 58 5.77 4.72 -8.17
CA GLU A 58 5.61 3.47 -8.94
C GLU A 58 6.88 2.59 -8.91
N ALA A 59 8.07 3.21 -8.92
CA ALA A 59 9.34 2.50 -8.87
C ALA A 59 9.53 1.74 -7.54
N ASP A 60 9.14 2.36 -6.42
CA ASP A 60 9.26 1.75 -5.09
C ASP A 60 8.28 0.58 -4.95
N MET A 61 7.04 0.75 -5.43
CA MET A 61 6.04 -0.31 -5.42
C MET A 61 6.48 -1.53 -6.25
N LYS A 62 7.04 -1.31 -7.44
CA LYS A 62 7.55 -2.39 -8.29
C LYS A 62 8.74 -3.13 -7.67
N SER A 63 9.59 -2.41 -6.93
CA SER A 63 10.77 -2.98 -6.27
C SER A 63 10.39 -3.76 -5.01
N ARG A 64 9.55 -3.19 -4.15
CA ARG A 64 9.20 -3.78 -2.83
C ARG A 64 8.08 -4.80 -2.91
N TYR A 65 7.12 -4.59 -3.80
CA TYR A 65 5.91 -5.41 -3.92
C TYR A 65 5.67 -5.88 -5.37
N PRO A 66 6.62 -6.61 -5.96
CA PRO A 66 6.51 -7.05 -7.35
C PRO A 66 5.29 -7.97 -7.59
N HIS A 67 4.80 -8.65 -6.55
CA HIS A 67 3.64 -9.55 -6.62
C HIS A 67 2.31 -8.81 -6.87
N LEU A 68 2.24 -7.49 -6.64
CA LEU A 68 1.06 -6.68 -6.96
C LEU A 68 0.94 -6.39 -8.46
N PHE A 69 1.97 -6.71 -9.24
CA PHE A 69 1.99 -6.48 -10.67
C PHE A 69 1.77 -7.80 -11.41
N PRO A 70 0.97 -7.80 -12.48
CA PRO A 70 0.85 -8.99 -13.31
C PRO A 70 2.23 -9.35 -13.85
N SER A 71 2.63 -10.62 -13.67
CA SER A 71 3.81 -11.17 -14.33
C SER A 71 3.64 -10.94 -15.83
N THR A 72 4.54 -10.16 -16.43
CA THR A 72 4.49 -9.88 -17.86
C THR A 72 4.75 -11.19 -18.61
N SER A 73 3.69 -11.95 -18.91
CA SER A 73 3.76 -13.00 -19.90
C SER A 73 3.80 -12.28 -21.24
N ILE A 74 5.00 -12.18 -21.80
CA ILE A 74 5.23 -11.71 -23.15
C ILE A 74 4.48 -12.68 -24.07
N GLN A 75 3.37 -12.26 -24.69
CA GLN A 75 2.89 -12.93 -25.89
C GLN A 75 3.79 -12.49 -27.04
N ALA A 76 4.50 -13.48 -27.58
CA ALA A 76 5.32 -13.41 -28.78
C ALA A 76 4.46 -13.20 -30.04
#